data_AF-A0A1V1PLA2-F1
#
_entry.id   AF-A0A1V1PLA2-F1
#
_cell.length_a   1.000
_cell.length_b   1.000
_cell.length_c   1.000
_cell.angle_alpha   90.00
_cell.angle_beta   90.00
_cell.angle_gamma   90.00
#
_symmetry.space_group_name_H-M   'P 1'
#
loop_
_entity.id
_entity.type
_entity.pdbx_description
1 polymer ?
#
loop_
_entity_poly.entity_id
_entity_poly.type
_entity_poly.pdbx_seq_one_letter_code
_entity_poly.pdbx_strand_id
1 'polypeptide(L)'
;MSRLYLSAREYEALLLKQGGTCCIGDCDETEDLIGEHSTPNTWRHAKPDQLMCAACHKVKTLRDIKAIWKAKRLNGKVLSQYERRRRYGARLRSRGFEKPHQTAGAAPWKR
;
A
#
# COMPACT_ATOMS: atom_id res chain seq x y z
N MET A 1 -1.84 -2.07 -15.62
CA MET A 1 -3.15 -2.64 -15.26
C MET A 1 -3.95 -1.54 -14.60
N SER A 2 -5.06 -1.13 -15.20
CA SER A 2 -5.98 -0.16 -14.63
C SER A 2 -6.68 -0.76 -13.40
N ARG A 3 -7.01 0.08 -12.41
CA ARG A 3 -7.80 -0.35 -11.25
C ARG A 3 -9.25 -0.53 -11.70
N LEU A 4 -9.83 -1.68 -11.40
CA LEU A 4 -11.26 -1.94 -11.61
C LEU A 4 -12.03 -1.43 -10.39
N TYR A 5 -13.04 -0.61 -10.62
CA TYR A 5 -13.87 -0.03 -9.57
C TYR A 5 -15.26 -0.66 -9.57
N LEU A 6 -15.91 -0.62 -8.41
CA LEU A 6 -17.32 -0.95 -8.26
C LEU A 6 -18.15 0.18 -8.90
N SER A 7 -19.22 -0.20 -9.59
CA SER A 7 -20.33 0.72 -9.88
C SER A 7 -21.15 0.96 -8.61
N ALA A 8 -21.96 2.02 -8.58
CA ALA A 8 -22.85 2.32 -7.45
C ALA A 8 -23.76 1.12 -7.09
N ARG A 9 -24.35 0.47 -8.10
CA ARG A 9 -25.21 -0.70 -7.89
C ARG A 9 -24.45 -1.90 -7.32
N GLU A 10 -23.22 -2.14 -7.77
CA GLU A 10 -22.38 -3.21 -7.22
C GLU A 10 -21.96 -2.91 -5.78
N TYR A 11 -21.71 -1.64 -5.47
CA TYR A 11 -21.40 -1.18 -4.12
C TYR A 11 -22.59 -1.40 -3.18
N GLU A 12 -23.79 -0.95 -3.55
CA GLU A 12 -25.02 -1.15 -2.77
C GLU A 12 -25.34 -2.63 -2.55
N ALA A 13 -25.14 -3.47 -3.57
CA ALA A 13 -25.33 -4.91 -3.45
C ALA A 13 -24.36 -5.55 -2.45
N LEU A 14 -23.09 -5.12 -2.44
CA LEU A 14 -22.11 -5.58 -1.45
C LEU A 14 -22.45 -5.07 -0.04
N LEU A 15 -22.87 -3.81 0.08
CA LEU A 15 -23.28 -3.22 1.35
C LEU A 15 -24.45 -4.00 1.96
N LEU A 16 -25.48 -4.29 1.16
CA LEU A 16 -26.63 -5.09 1.58
C LEU A 16 -26.20 -6.51 1.99
N LYS A 17 -25.33 -7.15 1.20
CA LYS A 17 -24.81 -8.49 1.49
C LYS A 17 -24.03 -8.55 2.81
N GLN A 18 -23.36 -7.46 3.18
CA GLN A 18 -22.61 -7.33 4.43
C GLN A 18 -23.44 -6.82 5.60
N GLY A 19 -24.76 -6.63 5.43
CA GLY A 19 -25.62 -6.12 6.49
C GLY A 19 -25.39 -4.63 6.81
N GLY A 20 -24.81 -3.87 5.87
CA GLY A 20 -24.57 -2.44 6.03
C GLY A 20 -23.27 -2.08 6.77
N THR A 21 -22.43 -3.06 7.11
CA THR A 21 -21.22 -2.83 7.90
C THR A 21 -19.95 -3.32 7.19
N CYS A 22 -18.81 -2.97 7.78
CA CYS A 22 -17.50 -3.49 7.44
C CYS A 22 -17.49 -5.03 7.35
N CYS A 23 -16.76 -5.61 6.38
CA CYS A 23 -16.69 -7.06 6.19
C CYS A 23 -16.00 -7.84 7.32
N ILE A 24 -15.44 -7.14 8.31
CA ILE A 24 -14.75 -7.71 9.47
C ILE A 24 -15.78 -7.93 10.59
N GLY A 25 -15.91 -9.18 11.06
CA GLY A 25 -17.02 -9.60 11.92
C GLY A 25 -17.09 -8.94 13.31
N ASP A 26 -16.02 -8.30 13.77
CA ASP A 26 -15.94 -7.54 15.02
C ASP A 26 -15.90 -6.01 14.78
N CYS A 27 -16.33 -5.55 13.61
CA CYS A 27 -16.33 -4.14 13.23
C CYS A 27 -17.73 -3.67 12.79
N ASP A 28 -18.32 -2.76 13.57
CA ASP A 28 -19.65 -2.19 13.32
C ASP A 28 -19.62 -0.90 12.49
N GLU A 29 -18.48 -0.57 11.87
CA GLU A 29 -18.35 0.63 11.05
C GLU A 29 -19.26 0.53 9.82
N THR A 30 -20.02 1.60 9.56
CA THR A 30 -21.02 1.67 8.50
C THR A 30 -20.71 2.76 7.47
N GLU A 31 -19.87 3.73 7.86
CA GLU A 31 -19.53 4.88 7.04
C GLU A 31 -18.15 4.72 6.38
N ASP A 32 -17.94 5.47 5.29
CA ASP A 32 -16.66 5.54 4.56
C ASP A 32 -16.04 4.18 4.21
N LEU A 33 -16.90 3.18 3.93
CA LEU A 33 -16.45 1.86 3.55
C LEU A 33 -15.82 1.89 2.14
N ILE A 34 -14.63 1.32 2.04
CA ILE A 34 -13.89 1.25 0.78
C ILE A 34 -14.02 -0.15 0.17
N GLY A 35 -14.06 -0.22 -1.16
CA GLY A 35 -13.99 -1.49 -1.87
C GLY A 35 -12.63 -2.16 -1.68
N GLU A 36 -12.62 -3.31 -1.02
CA GLU A 36 -11.46 -4.17 -0.79
C GLU A 36 -11.51 -5.47 -1.59
N HIS A 37 -10.33 -6.02 -1.88
CA HIS A 37 -10.14 -7.39 -2.35
C HIS A 37 -9.84 -8.37 -1.22
N SER A 38 -10.69 -9.38 -1.05
CA SER A 38 -10.45 -10.53 -0.16
C SER A 38 -9.10 -11.19 -0.47
N THR A 39 -8.85 -11.41 -1.77
CA THR A 39 -7.60 -11.90 -2.33
C THR A 39 -6.83 -10.73 -2.93
N PRO A 40 -5.59 -10.44 -2.50
CA PRO A 40 -4.82 -9.31 -3.01
C PRO A 40 -4.79 -9.25 -4.54
N ASN A 41 -5.06 -8.06 -5.11
CA ASN A 41 -5.11 -7.81 -6.56
C ASN A 41 -3.81 -8.18 -7.30
N THR A 42 -2.69 -8.31 -6.57
CA THR A 42 -1.42 -8.82 -7.11
C THR A 42 -1.44 -10.30 -7.49
N TRP A 43 -2.37 -11.07 -6.92
CA TRP A 43 -2.56 -12.50 -7.21
C TRP A 43 -3.71 -12.71 -8.18
N ARG A 44 -4.83 -12.01 -7.97
CA ARG A 44 -6.01 -12.11 -8.84
C ARG A 44 -6.46 -10.72 -9.26
N HIS A 45 -6.40 -10.44 -10.55
CA HIS A 45 -6.89 -9.17 -11.06
C HIS A 45 -8.43 -9.21 -11.18
N ALA A 46 -9.12 -8.51 -10.28
CA ALA A 46 -10.58 -8.49 -10.22
C ALA A 46 -11.10 -7.16 -9.65
N LYS A 47 -12.41 -6.94 -9.76
CA LYS A 47 -13.09 -5.90 -8.98
C LYS A 47 -13.03 -6.25 -7.47
N PRO A 48 -13.11 -5.23 -6.59
CA PRO A 48 -13.35 -5.47 -5.17
C PRO A 48 -14.55 -6.37 -4.95
N ASP A 49 -14.49 -7.23 -3.93
CA ASP A 49 -15.52 -8.21 -3.61
C ASP A 49 -16.05 -8.05 -2.18
N GLN A 50 -15.55 -7.05 -1.44
CA GLN A 50 -15.93 -6.73 -0.07
C GLN A 50 -15.88 -5.21 0.15
N LEU A 51 -16.61 -4.71 1.14
CA LEU A 51 -16.49 -3.34 1.66
C LEU A 51 -15.87 -3.39 3.06
N MET A 52 -14.93 -2.50 3.35
CA MET A 52 -14.20 -2.51 4.61
C MET A 52 -13.86 -1.07 5.03
N CYS A 53 -13.83 -0.81 6.33
CA CYS A 53 -13.39 0.49 6.83
C CYS A 53 -11.88 0.69 6.66
N ALA A 54 -11.43 1.95 6.68
CA ALA A 54 -10.02 2.29 6.51
C ALA A 54 -9.10 1.69 7.59
N ALA A 55 -9.59 1.57 8.82
CA ALA A 55 -8.84 1.01 9.94
C ALA A 55 -8.55 -0.49 9.74
N CYS A 56 -9.59 -1.28 9.46
CA CYS A 56 -9.47 -2.70 9.14
C CYS A 56 -8.63 -2.93 7.88
N HIS A 57 -8.80 -2.09 6.85
CA HIS A 57 -7.99 -2.12 5.64
C HIS A 57 -6.49 -1.98 5.91
N LYS A 58 -6.13 -1.05 6.79
CA LYS A 58 -4.73 -0.84 7.17
C LYS A 58 -4.14 -2.09 7.84
N VAL A 59 -4.88 -2.69 8.78
CA VAL A 59 -4.45 -3.91 9.48
C VAL A 59 -4.28 -5.07 8.49
N LYS A 60 -5.25 -5.30 7.61
CA LYS A 60 -5.18 -6.32 6.55
C LYS A 60 -3.96 -6.10 5.65
N THR A 61 -3.77 -4.87 5.18
CA THR A 61 -2.64 -4.50 4.33
C THR A 61 -1.30 -4.82 5.00
N LEU A 62 -1.15 -4.52 6.30
CA LEU A 62 0.07 -4.82 7.05
C LEU A 62 0.35 -6.33 7.15
N ARG A 63 -0.69 -7.16 7.24
CA ARG A 63 -0.57 -8.62 7.24
C ARG A 63 -0.15 -9.13 5.85
N ASP A 64 -0.76 -8.58 4.79
CA ASP A 64 -0.56 -9.04 3.41
C ASP A 64 0.77 -8.55 2.77
N ILE A 65 1.36 -7.47 3.29
CA ILE A 65 2.47 -6.75 2.63
C ILE A 65 3.65 -7.67 2.27
N LYS A 66 4.02 -8.59 3.17
CA LYS A 66 5.15 -9.52 2.95
C LYS A 66 4.86 -10.47 1.79
N ALA A 67 3.63 -10.98 1.72
CA ALA A 67 3.19 -11.91 0.69
C ALA A 67 3.02 -11.20 -0.67
N ILE A 68 2.50 -9.97 -0.65
CA ILE A 68 2.41 -9.07 -1.81
C ILE A 68 3.81 -8.83 -2.41
N TRP A 69 4.81 -8.46 -1.59
CA TRP A 69 6.17 -8.23 -2.07
C TRP A 69 6.82 -9.50 -2.61
N LYS A 70 6.58 -10.66 -1.99
CA LYS A 70 7.06 -11.95 -2.51
C LYS A 70 6.48 -12.22 -3.90
N ALA A 71 5.17 -12.06 -4.08
CA ALA A 71 4.53 -12.26 -5.38
C ALA A 71 5.00 -11.26 -6.44
N LYS A 72 5.18 -9.99 -6.09
CA LYS A 72 5.75 -8.99 -7.00
C LYS A 72 7.15 -9.37 -7.49
N ARG A 73 7.99 -9.98 -6.64
CA ARG A 73 9.31 -10.48 -7.04
C ARG A 73 9.20 -11.68 -7.98
N LEU A 74 8.38 -12.67 -7.64
CA LEU A 74 8.18 -13.85 -8.48
C LEU A 74 7.61 -13.50 -9.86
N ASN A 75 6.74 -12.49 -9.93
CA ASN A 75 6.16 -12.01 -11.18
C ASN A 75 7.06 -11.01 -11.94
N GLY A 76 8.31 -10.81 -11.51
CA GLY A 76 9.27 -9.91 -12.17
C GLY A 76 8.93 -8.40 -12.11
N LYS A 77 7.84 -8.01 -11.43
CA LYS A 77 7.44 -6.60 -11.27
C LYS A 77 8.42 -5.82 -10.39
N VAL A 78 9.09 -6.50 -9.48
CA VAL A 78 10.10 -5.92 -8.58
C VAL A 78 11.33 -6.82 -8.59
N LEU A 79 12.49 -6.22 -8.78
CA LEU A 79 13.76 -6.94 -8.70
C LEU A 79 14.06 -7.39 -7.26
N SER A 80 14.51 -8.63 -7.11
CA SER A 80 15.15 -9.12 -5.89
C SER A 80 16.42 -8.34 -5.57
N GLN A 81 16.91 -8.44 -4.33
CA GLN A 81 18.17 -7.76 -3.96
C GLN A 81 19.34 -8.26 -4.81
N TYR A 82 19.40 -9.56 -5.11
CA TYR A 82 20.41 -10.15 -6.00
C TYR A 82 20.35 -9.53 -7.40
N GLU A 83 19.17 -9.46 -8.01
CA GLU A 83 19.00 -8.86 -9.34
C GLU A 83 19.31 -7.36 -9.35
N ARG A 84 18.95 -6.64 -8.27
CA ARG A 84 19.33 -5.22 -8.12
C ARG A 84 20.85 -5.07 -8.04
N ARG A 85 21.55 -5.92 -7.28
CA ARG A 85 23.02 -5.88 -7.17
C ARG A 85 23.70 -6.26 -8.50
N ARG A 86 23.15 -7.23 -9.23
CA ARG A 86 23.64 -7.60 -10.56
C ARG A 86 23.46 -6.47 -11.57
N ARG A 87 22.33 -5.75 -11.53
CA ARG A 87 22.01 -4.69 -12.48
C ARG A 87 22.67 -3.35 -12.16
N TYR A 88 22.79 -3.00 -10.89
CA TYR A 88 23.22 -1.66 -10.44
C TYR A 88 24.53 -1.66 -9.64
N GLY A 89 25.14 -2.83 -9.42
CA GLY A 89 26.32 -3.00 -8.57
C GLY A 89 26.00 -3.25 -7.10
N ALA A 90 27.01 -3.68 -6.33
CA ALA A 90 26.85 -4.05 -4.92
C ALA A 90 26.49 -2.87 -3.99
N ARG A 91 26.80 -1.64 -4.40
CA ARG A 91 26.54 -0.43 -3.63
C ARG A 91 25.14 0.10 -3.94
N LEU A 92 24.28 0.12 -2.92
CA LEU A 92 23.07 0.92 -2.97
C LEU A 92 23.48 2.39 -3.05
N ARG A 93 22.95 3.15 -4.02
CA ARG A 93 23.10 4.62 -4.02
C ARG A 93 22.45 5.14 -2.74
N SER A 94 23.26 5.48 -1.73
CA SER A 94 22.80 6.24 -0.57
C SER A 94 22.34 7.61 -1.04
N ARG A 95 21.28 8.17 -0.43
CA ARG A 95 20.71 9.47 -0.81
C ARG A 95 21.62 10.66 -0.46
N GLY A 96 22.87 10.42 -0.06
CA GLY A 96 23.73 11.38 0.63
C GLY A 96 23.17 11.65 2.03
N PHE A 97 24.05 11.85 3.01
CA PHE A 97 23.64 12.60 4.19
C PHE A 97 23.64 14.07 3.78
N GLU A 98 22.53 14.79 3.98
CA GLU A 98 22.60 16.25 4.00
C GLU A 98 23.63 16.59 5.08
N LYS A 99 24.75 17.22 4.70
CA LYS A 99 25.72 17.70 5.68
C LYS A 99 25.07 18.92 6.33
N PRO A 100 24.61 18.87 7.61
CA PRO A 100 24.41 20.12 8.31
C PRO A 100 25.80 20.72 8.45
N HIS A 101 25.94 22.03 8.21
CA HIS A 101 27.15 22.80 8.50
C HIS A 101 28.18 22.97 7.36
N GLN A 102 27.79 23.66 6.28
CA GLN A 102 28.73 24.51 5.52
C GLN A 102 28.18 25.93 5.25
N THR A 103 27.23 26.40 6.05
CA THR A 103 26.89 27.83 6.15
C THR A 103 27.46 28.40 7.45
N ALA A 104 28.79 28.37 7.57
CA ALA A 104 29.49 29.26 8.50
C ALA A 104 29.85 30.57 7.76
N GLY A 105 28.83 31.22 7.19
CA GLY A 105 28.88 32.67 7.00
C GLY A 105 28.50 33.25 8.36
N ALA A 106 29.48 33.82 9.06
CA ALA A 106 29.32 34.35 10.41
C ALA A 106 28.07 35.24 10.52
N ALA A 107 27.27 35.01 11.56
CA ALA A 107 26.14 35.87 11.87
C ALA A 107 26.66 37.29 12.26
N PRO A 108 26.08 38.37 11.72
CA PRO A 108 26.62 39.74 11.81
C PRO A 108 26.48 40.41 13.19
N TRP A 109 26.18 39.67 14.25
CA TRP A 109 25.88 40.25 15.58
C TRP A 109 26.98 40.03 16.63
N LYS A 110 28.13 39.46 16.29
CA LYS A 110 29.32 39.53 17.15
C LYS A 110 30.24 40.64 16.66
N ARG A 111 30.13 41.79 17.34
CA ARG A 111 31.14 42.86 17.33
C ARG A 111 32.34 42.44 18.18
#